data_AF-A0A4R6YM26-F1
#
_entry.id   AF-A0A4R6YM26-F1
#
_cell.length_a   1.000
_cell.length_b   1.000
_cell.length_c   1.000
_cell.angle_alpha   90.00
_cell.angle_beta   90.00
_cell.angle_gamma   90.00
#
_symmetry.space_group_name_H-M   'P 1'
#
loop_
_entity.id
_entity.type
_entity.pdbx_description
1 polymer ?
#
loop_
_entity_poly.entity_id
_entity_poly.type
_entity_poly.pdbx_seq_one_letter_code
_entity_poly.pdbx_strand_id
1 'polypeptide(L)'
;MNALDAFEARVIKALPRLFREFGMARIYSETVDLALEVADRLRLNSMPHDHVVSARVDLSRRYAFVQAVKIEEAGFTVEPDGVSGAALVTETDTFTLELETAEPRRHDAQVVLSGVLRGGTDLEAELLRCIARLRILGLQKKHLPAEFYKETAVEARAFATDGRTKQALFAYVTAIDSLINHALRDLTMYEELREPVSRLKLMDKFHLMLKRAVQRDVLRDEPLVSRLASTLEALLEQRNRIAHSIARTQATRQQVRQAVFVLLTLMMIGAQGSVAVPTLTAAYTLMPARTPRTPSR
;
A
#
# COMPACT_ATOMS: atom_id res chain seq x y z
N MET A 1 6.49 -26.32 16.45
CA MET A 1 6.40 -24.86 16.18
C MET A 1 6.38 -24.16 17.53
N ASN A 2 7.32 -23.27 17.83
CA ASN A 2 7.36 -22.64 19.15
C ASN A 2 6.21 -21.61 19.28
N ALA A 3 5.89 -21.18 20.50
CA ALA A 3 4.78 -20.24 20.75
C ALA A 3 4.95 -18.88 20.06
N LEU A 4 6.19 -18.40 19.90
CA LEU A 4 6.54 -17.15 19.23
C LEU A 4 6.38 -17.24 17.71
N ASP A 5 6.74 -18.36 17.08
CA ASP A 5 6.52 -18.61 15.65
C ASP A 5 5.01 -18.64 15.35
N ALA A 6 4.24 -19.27 16.24
CA ALA A 6 2.78 -19.27 16.15
C ALA A 6 2.19 -17.86 16.32
N PHE A 7 2.78 -17.03 17.17
CA PHE A 7 2.39 -15.63 17.35
C PHE A 7 2.73 -14.78 16.12
N GLU A 8 3.96 -14.87 15.60
CA GLU A 8 4.40 -14.21 14.37
C GLU A 8 3.46 -14.52 13.20
N ALA A 9 3.16 -15.81 12.98
CA ALA A 9 2.22 -16.24 11.95
C ALA A 9 0.81 -15.67 12.14
N ARG A 10 0.33 -15.58 13.39
CA ARG A 10 -0.98 -14.99 13.71
C ARG A 10 -1.02 -13.49 13.42
N VAL A 11 0.01 -12.74 13.82
CA VAL A 11 0.14 -11.30 13.55
C VAL A 11 0.15 -11.03 12.05
N ILE A 12 0.93 -11.80 11.29
CA ILE A 12 1.00 -11.67 9.82
C ILE A 12 -0.35 -12.01 9.19
N LYS A 13 -1.04 -13.06 9.64
CA LYS A 13 -2.36 -13.43 9.14
C LYS A 13 -3.41 -12.35 9.44
N ALA A 14 -3.30 -11.69 10.59
CA ALA A 14 -4.19 -10.61 11.01
C ALA A 14 -3.89 -9.25 10.34
N LEU A 15 -2.84 -9.15 9.52
CA LEU A 15 -2.37 -7.91 8.88
C LEU A 15 -3.52 -7.05 8.28
N PRO A 16 -4.45 -7.58 7.45
CA PRO A 16 -5.51 -6.75 6.87
C PRO A 16 -6.51 -6.22 7.91
N ARG A 17 -6.69 -6.94 9.03
CA ARG A 17 -7.53 -6.51 10.15
C ARG A 17 -6.82 -5.44 10.98
N LEU A 18 -5.58 -5.69 11.39
CA LEU A 18 -4.79 -4.76 12.20
C LEU A 18 -4.56 -3.43 11.48
N PHE A 19 -4.29 -3.44 10.16
CA PHE A 19 -4.18 -2.20 9.40
C PHE A 19 -5.46 -1.35 9.51
N ARG A 20 -6.63 -1.99 9.42
CA ARG A 20 -7.91 -1.28 9.59
C ARG A 20 -8.08 -0.74 11.00
N GLU A 21 -7.77 -1.54 12.03
CA GLU A 21 -7.92 -1.16 13.43
C GLU A 21 -7.02 0.03 13.81
N PHE A 22 -5.82 0.13 13.23
CA PHE A 22 -4.90 1.23 13.47
C PHE A 22 -5.15 2.48 12.60
N GLY A 23 -6.28 2.52 11.88
CA GLY A 23 -6.60 3.63 10.97
C GLY A 23 -5.65 3.72 9.77
N MET A 24 -4.92 2.64 9.45
CA MET A 24 -4.16 2.55 8.20
C MET A 24 -5.16 2.29 7.08
N ALA A 25 -5.25 3.27 6.19
CA ALA A 25 -6.31 3.42 5.22
C ALA A 25 -6.55 2.16 4.37
N ARG A 26 -7.83 1.92 4.05
CA ARG A 26 -8.20 0.85 3.13
C ARG A 26 -7.75 1.24 1.73
N ILE A 27 -7.37 0.23 0.96
CA ILE A 27 -7.28 0.40 -0.49
C ILE A 27 -8.73 0.36 -0.98
N TYR A 28 -9.16 1.44 -1.61
CA TYR A 28 -10.53 1.61 -2.08
C TYR A 28 -10.64 1.13 -3.52
N SER A 29 -11.77 0.50 -3.84
CA SER A 29 -12.19 0.28 -5.22
C SER A 29 -13.23 1.33 -5.57
N GLU A 30 -13.01 2.05 -6.66
CA GLU A 30 -13.95 3.04 -7.18
C GLU A 30 -13.99 2.95 -8.70
N THR A 31 -15.16 3.19 -9.28
CA THR A 31 -15.34 3.34 -10.73
C THR A 31 -15.37 4.83 -11.09
N VAL A 32 -14.55 5.25 -12.05
CA VAL A 32 -14.42 6.64 -12.49
C VAL A 32 -14.45 6.69 -14.01
N ASP A 33 -15.26 7.60 -14.55
CA ASP A 33 -15.31 7.91 -15.98
C ASP A 33 -14.28 8.99 -16.29
N LEU A 34 -13.39 8.71 -17.25
CA LEU A 34 -12.22 9.54 -17.54
C LEU A 34 -12.18 9.87 -19.04
N ALA A 35 -12.17 11.16 -19.35
CA ALA A 35 -11.92 11.63 -20.70
C ALA A 35 -10.47 11.33 -21.09
N LEU A 36 -10.28 10.80 -22.29
CA LEU A 36 -8.97 10.46 -22.84
C LEU A 36 -8.51 11.56 -23.78
N GLU A 37 -7.35 12.13 -23.49
CA GLU A 37 -6.61 12.92 -24.46
C GLU A 37 -5.85 11.97 -25.39
N VAL A 38 -6.38 11.76 -26.59
CA VAL A 38 -5.71 11.00 -27.64
C VAL A 38 -4.58 11.86 -28.19
N ALA A 39 -3.32 11.44 -27.99
CA ALA A 39 -2.15 12.26 -28.31
C ALA A 39 -1.98 12.56 -29.82
N ASP A 40 -2.57 11.75 -30.70
CA ASP A 40 -2.44 11.83 -32.17
C ASP A 40 -3.76 12.17 -32.87
N ARG A 41 -4.51 13.19 -32.39
CA ARG A 41 -5.77 13.64 -33.04
C ARG A 41 -5.62 14.01 -34.52
N LEU A 42 -4.45 14.49 -34.93
CA LEU A 42 -4.18 14.97 -36.30
C LEU A 42 -3.92 13.84 -37.32
N ARG A 43 -3.66 12.60 -36.88
CA ARG A 43 -3.35 11.45 -37.77
C ARG A 43 -4.55 10.54 -38.07
N LEU A 44 -5.74 10.87 -37.54
CA LEU A 44 -6.98 10.13 -37.78
C LEU A 44 -7.57 10.37 -39.17
N ASN A 45 -7.07 11.36 -39.91
CA ASN A 45 -7.70 11.85 -41.14
C ASN A 45 -7.18 11.17 -42.43
N SER A 46 -6.50 10.01 -42.36
CA SER A 46 -5.99 9.38 -43.58
C SER A 46 -5.87 7.85 -43.49
N MET A 47 -6.83 7.19 -44.17
CA MET A 47 -6.97 5.74 -44.46
C MET A 47 -7.79 4.93 -43.44
N PRO A 48 -8.59 3.94 -43.90
CA PRO A 48 -9.39 3.05 -43.05
C PRO A 48 -8.46 2.04 -42.36
N HIS A 49 -7.82 2.45 -41.26
CA HIS A 49 -6.90 1.61 -40.51
C HIS A 49 -7.13 1.71 -39.01
N ASP A 50 -6.90 0.60 -38.32
CA ASP A 50 -6.84 0.51 -36.86
C ASP A 50 -5.79 1.50 -36.34
N HIS A 51 -6.22 2.50 -35.57
CA HIS A 51 -5.34 3.51 -34.98
C HIS A 51 -4.95 3.09 -33.57
N VAL A 52 -3.65 2.94 -33.31
CA VAL A 52 -3.15 2.69 -31.95
C VAL A 52 -3.33 3.95 -31.11
N VAL A 53 -4.08 3.81 -30.02
CA VAL A 53 -4.30 4.89 -29.05
C VAL A 53 -3.45 4.61 -27.81
N SER A 54 -2.72 5.62 -27.36
CA SER A 54 -2.13 5.64 -26.03
C SER A 54 -2.54 6.92 -25.32
N ALA A 55 -3.13 6.77 -24.13
CA ALA A 55 -3.57 7.88 -23.30
C ALA A 55 -2.94 7.75 -21.90
N ARG A 56 -2.46 8.88 -21.38
CA ARG A 56 -1.98 8.95 -20.00
C ARG A 56 -2.99 9.71 -19.16
N VAL A 57 -3.56 9.04 -18.17
CA VAL A 57 -4.48 9.64 -17.21
C VAL A 57 -3.74 9.97 -15.93
N ASP A 58 -3.80 11.23 -15.50
CA ASP A 58 -3.29 11.67 -14.20
C ASP A 58 -4.39 11.63 -13.13
N LEU A 59 -4.22 10.75 -12.14
CA LEU A 59 -5.11 10.59 -10.99
C LEU A 59 -4.51 11.18 -9.70
N SER A 60 -3.35 11.83 -9.79
CA SER A 60 -2.59 12.37 -8.63
C SER A 60 -3.34 13.41 -7.83
N ARG A 61 -4.31 14.12 -8.41
CA ARG A 61 -5.17 15.06 -7.66
C ARG A 61 -6.00 14.36 -6.59
N ARG A 62 -6.40 13.12 -6.84
CA ARG A 62 -7.36 12.38 -6.00
C ARG A 62 -6.71 11.22 -5.25
N TYR A 63 -5.75 10.54 -5.88
CA TYR A 63 -5.10 9.36 -5.34
C TYR A 63 -3.67 9.66 -4.91
N ALA A 64 -3.29 9.10 -3.76
CA ALA A 64 -1.92 9.07 -3.28
C ALA A 64 -1.14 7.97 -3.99
N PHE A 65 -1.79 6.82 -4.23
CA PHE A 65 -1.27 5.78 -5.09
C PHE A 65 -2.39 4.99 -5.78
N VAL A 66 -2.07 4.40 -6.93
CA VAL A 66 -2.95 3.51 -7.68
C VAL A 66 -2.32 2.12 -7.72
N GLN A 67 -2.97 1.12 -7.13
CA GLN A 67 -2.44 -0.25 -7.07
C GLN A 67 -2.77 -1.04 -8.34
N ALA A 68 -4.03 -1.02 -8.75
CA ALA A 68 -4.50 -1.72 -9.92
C ALA A 68 -5.60 -0.92 -10.60
N VAL A 69 -5.74 -1.13 -11.90
CA VAL A 69 -6.80 -0.53 -12.69
C VAL A 69 -7.36 -1.60 -13.60
N LYS A 70 -8.68 -1.62 -13.74
CA LYS A 70 -9.37 -2.45 -14.72
C LYS A 70 -10.21 -1.52 -15.60
N ILE A 71 -10.12 -1.71 -16.90
CA ILE A 71 -11.04 -1.08 -17.85
C ILE A 71 -12.36 -1.83 -17.74
N GLU A 72 -13.43 -1.13 -17.37
CA GLU A 72 -14.78 -1.71 -17.37
C GLU A 72 -15.43 -1.46 -18.74
N GLU A 73 -15.39 -0.22 -19.22
CA GLU A 73 -15.99 0.20 -20.49
C GLU A 73 -15.08 1.24 -21.17
N ALA A 74 -15.08 1.28 -22.50
CA ALA A 74 -14.42 2.31 -23.29
C ALA A 74 -15.29 2.62 -24.51
N GLY A 75 -15.36 3.89 -24.90
CA GLY A 75 -16.19 4.32 -26.02
C GLY A 75 -16.17 5.82 -26.19
N PHE A 76 -17.27 6.36 -26.71
CA PHE A 76 -17.41 7.79 -26.97
C PHE A 76 -18.54 8.38 -26.16
N THR A 77 -18.47 9.70 -25.95
CA THR A 77 -19.62 10.48 -25.49
C THR A 77 -19.88 11.60 -26.48
N VAL A 78 -21.15 11.74 -26.87
CA VAL A 78 -21.66 12.87 -27.65
C VAL A 78 -22.31 13.82 -26.63
N GLU A 79 -21.85 15.07 -26.57
CA GLU A 79 -22.51 16.07 -25.73
C GLU A 79 -23.96 16.30 -26.22
N PRO A 80 -24.95 16.55 -25.32
CA PRO A 80 -24.80 16.75 -23.87
C PRO A 80 -25.16 15.52 -23.01
N ASP A 81 -25.73 14.45 -23.59
CA ASP A 81 -26.40 13.37 -22.83
C ASP A 81 -25.81 11.95 -23.05
N GLY A 82 -24.60 11.83 -23.60
CA GLY A 82 -24.03 10.54 -24.00
C GLY A 82 -23.75 9.54 -22.85
N VAL A 83 -24.27 8.33 -22.99
CA VAL A 83 -23.91 7.16 -22.17
C VAL A 83 -22.50 6.69 -22.54
N SER A 84 -21.60 6.59 -21.56
CA SER A 84 -20.23 6.08 -21.73
C SER A 84 -20.23 4.65 -22.30
N GLY A 85 -19.29 4.35 -23.19
CA GLY A 85 -19.02 2.96 -23.64
C GLY A 85 -19.73 2.53 -24.93
N ALA A 86 -20.52 3.40 -25.56
CA ALA A 86 -21.14 3.09 -26.84
C ALA A 86 -20.19 3.36 -28.01
N ALA A 87 -20.34 2.57 -29.08
CA ALA A 87 -19.79 2.89 -30.39
C ALA A 87 -20.41 4.19 -30.90
N LEU A 88 -19.63 5.01 -31.59
CA LEU A 88 -20.16 6.19 -32.26
C LEU A 88 -20.60 5.79 -33.66
N VAL A 89 -21.90 5.89 -33.93
CA VAL A 89 -22.47 5.60 -35.26
C VAL A 89 -22.77 6.93 -35.95
N THR A 90 -22.14 7.16 -37.10
CA THR A 90 -22.45 8.26 -38.00
C THR A 90 -23.34 7.77 -39.14
N GLU A 91 -23.76 8.68 -40.03
CA GLU A 91 -24.54 8.31 -41.23
C GLU A 91 -23.75 7.38 -42.17
N THR A 92 -22.41 7.46 -42.14
CA THR A 92 -21.52 6.75 -43.07
C THR A 92 -20.74 5.61 -42.43
N ASP A 93 -20.46 5.68 -41.11
CA ASP A 93 -19.49 4.81 -40.46
C ASP A 93 -19.85 4.47 -39.01
N THR A 94 -19.18 3.46 -38.44
CA THR A 94 -19.23 3.14 -37.01
C THR A 94 -17.82 3.14 -36.44
N PHE A 95 -17.62 3.91 -35.38
CA PHE A 95 -16.35 4.02 -34.66
C PHE A 95 -16.41 3.25 -33.36
N THR A 96 -15.39 2.45 -33.08
CA THR A 96 -15.24 1.68 -31.84
C THR A 96 -13.89 1.97 -31.19
N LEU A 97 -13.90 2.14 -29.86
CA LEU A 97 -12.69 2.29 -29.06
C LEU A 97 -12.53 1.04 -28.19
N GLU A 98 -11.50 0.25 -28.48
CA GLU A 98 -11.13 -0.93 -27.71
C GLU A 98 -9.84 -0.64 -26.94
N LEU A 99 -9.94 -0.49 -25.62
CA LEU A 99 -8.75 -0.40 -24.75
C LEU A 99 -8.36 -1.79 -24.27
N GLU A 100 -7.13 -2.20 -24.54
CA GLU A 100 -6.61 -3.53 -24.23
C GLU A 100 -5.84 -3.56 -22.92
N THR A 101 -5.10 -2.49 -22.62
CA THR A 101 -4.23 -2.45 -21.44
C THR A 101 -4.44 -1.20 -20.60
N ALA A 102 -4.34 -1.40 -19.28
CA ALA A 102 -4.32 -0.34 -18.28
C ALA A 102 -3.15 -0.57 -17.31
N GLU A 103 -2.09 0.19 -17.50
CA GLU A 103 -0.86 0.08 -16.70
C GLU A 103 -0.79 1.19 -15.66
N PRO A 104 -1.00 0.88 -14.36
CA PRO A 104 -0.89 1.88 -13.31
C PRO A 104 0.58 2.22 -13.02
N ARG A 105 0.92 3.50 -13.14
CA ARG A 105 2.13 4.09 -12.55
C ARG A 105 1.82 4.52 -11.13
N ARG A 106 2.04 3.60 -10.20
CA ARG A 106 1.51 3.66 -8.84
C ARG A 106 1.84 4.94 -8.07
N HIS A 107 3.09 5.39 -8.16
CA HIS A 107 3.64 6.49 -7.36
C HIS A 107 3.29 7.87 -7.90
N ASP A 108 3.17 7.96 -9.21
CA ASP A 108 2.70 9.18 -9.86
C ASP A 108 1.16 9.24 -9.84
N ALA A 109 0.51 8.19 -9.33
CA ALA A 109 -0.92 7.96 -9.46
C ALA A 109 -1.40 8.20 -10.90
N GLN A 110 -0.64 7.69 -11.87
CA GLN A 110 -1.00 7.78 -13.29
C GLN A 110 -1.42 6.41 -13.82
N VAL A 111 -2.16 6.41 -14.91
CA VAL A 111 -2.52 5.19 -15.65
C VAL A 111 -2.20 5.41 -17.10
N VAL A 112 -1.45 4.49 -17.69
CA VAL A 112 -1.25 4.45 -19.14
C VAL A 112 -2.26 3.47 -19.71
N LEU A 113 -3.16 3.97 -20.54
CA LEU A 113 -4.12 3.17 -21.28
C LEU A 113 -3.60 3.00 -22.70
N SER A 114 -3.74 1.79 -23.25
CA SER A 114 -3.50 1.59 -24.68
C SER A 114 -4.47 0.61 -25.32
N GLY A 115 -4.67 0.77 -26.62
CA GLY A 115 -5.58 -0.04 -27.40
C GLY A 115 -5.73 0.50 -28.81
N VAL A 116 -6.88 0.25 -29.42
CA VAL A 116 -7.15 0.49 -30.83
C VAL A 116 -8.46 1.27 -30.99
N LEU A 117 -8.41 2.28 -31.84
CA LEU A 117 -9.57 2.98 -32.37
C LEU A 117 -9.82 2.49 -33.80
N ARG A 118 -11.02 1.97 -34.06
CA ARG A 118 -11.46 1.53 -35.40
C ARG A 118 -12.57 2.46 -35.91
N GLY A 119 -12.59 2.74 -37.21
CA GLY A 119 -13.64 3.54 -37.86
C GLY A 119 -13.25 4.08 -39.24
N GLY A 120 -14.16 4.81 -39.87
CA GLY A 120 -13.99 5.33 -41.23
C GLY A 120 -13.19 6.64 -41.34
N THR A 121 -13.02 7.13 -42.56
CA THR A 121 -12.06 8.21 -42.91
C THR A 121 -12.54 9.62 -42.59
N ASP A 122 -13.80 9.80 -42.20
CA ASP A 122 -14.52 11.07 -42.36
C ASP A 122 -15.03 11.64 -41.04
N LEU A 123 -14.19 11.61 -40.01
CA LEU A 123 -14.54 12.19 -38.73
C LEU A 123 -13.62 13.34 -38.34
N GLU A 124 -14.20 14.53 -38.20
CA GLU A 124 -13.51 15.66 -37.59
C GLU A 124 -13.11 15.30 -36.15
N ALA A 125 -11.80 15.18 -35.93
CA ALA A 125 -11.20 14.81 -34.64
C ALA A 125 -11.62 15.71 -33.45
N GLU A 126 -12.28 16.85 -33.72
CA GLU A 126 -12.78 17.80 -32.73
C GLU A 126 -14.08 17.35 -32.04
N LEU A 127 -14.86 16.46 -32.67
CA LEU A 127 -16.16 15.99 -32.14
C LEU A 127 -16.04 14.72 -31.26
N LEU A 128 -14.89 14.06 -31.25
CA LEU A 128 -14.68 12.83 -30.47
C LEU A 128 -14.16 13.09 -29.07
N ARG A 129 -15.04 12.94 -28.08
CA ARG A 129 -14.62 12.73 -26.69
C ARG A 129 -14.59 11.24 -26.38
N CYS A 130 -13.40 10.66 -26.51
CA CYS A 130 -13.11 9.31 -26.02
C CYS A 130 -13.22 9.29 -24.49
N ILE A 131 -13.97 8.34 -23.95
CA ILE A 131 -14.11 8.14 -22.50
C ILE A 131 -13.81 6.68 -22.16
N ALA A 132 -13.08 6.48 -21.06
CA ALA A 132 -12.90 5.19 -20.43
C ALA A 132 -13.51 5.19 -19.04
N ARG A 133 -14.33 4.19 -18.74
CA ARG A 133 -14.75 3.85 -17.39
C ARG A 133 -13.73 2.90 -16.78
N LEU A 134 -13.02 3.38 -15.76
CA LEU A 134 -11.99 2.61 -15.08
C LEU A 134 -12.44 2.25 -13.67
N ARG A 135 -12.30 0.99 -13.30
CA ARG A 135 -12.34 0.55 -11.90
C ARG A 135 -10.93 0.63 -11.33
N ILE A 136 -10.71 1.62 -10.46
CA ILE A 136 -9.44 1.92 -9.83
C ILE A 136 -9.41 1.27 -8.44
N LEU A 137 -8.36 0.52 -8.17
CA LEU A 137 -8.00 0.06 -6.83
C LEU A 137 -6.80 0.89 -6.35
N GLY A 138 -6.99 1.75 -5.35
CA GLY A 138 -5.94 2.66 -4.88
C GLY A 138 -6.25 3.33 -3.55
N LEU A 139 -5.31 4.13 -3.06
CA LEU A 139 -5.51 4.95 -1.86
C LEU A 139 -5.76 6.41 -2.25
N GLN A 140 -6.86 6.96 -1.75
CA GLN A 140 -7.20 8.36 -1.94
C GLN A 140 -6.44 9.25 -0.96
N LYS A 141 -6.02 10.45 -1.41
CA LYS A 141 -5.29 11.42 -0.57
C LYS A 141 -6.09 11.84 0.66
N LYS A 142 -7.40 12.05 0.52
CA LYS A 142 -8.31 12.41 1.63
C LYS A 142 -8.43 11.35 2.72
N HIS A 143 -7.95 10.14 2.46
CA HIS A 143 -7.97 9.02 3.40
C HIS A 143 -6.58 8.64 3.88
N LEU A 144 -5.53 9.41 3.55
CA LEU A 144 -4.21 9.18 4.10
C LEU A 144 -4.26 9.29 5.63
N PRO A 145 -3.64 8.34 6.35
CA PRO A 145 -3.52 8.44 7.80
C PRO A 145 -2.70 9.68 8.16
N ALA A 146 -3.06 10.34 9.26
CA ALA A 146 -2.41 11.57 9.69
C ALA A 146 -0.94 11.36 10.09
N GLU A 147 -0.59 10.16 10.57
CA GLU A 147 0.77 9.84 11.00
C GLU A 147 1.61 9.23 9.87
N PHE A 148 2.77 9.83 9.62
CA PHE A 148 3.70 9.41 8.55
C PHE A 148 4.05 7.92 8.58
N TYR A 149 4.29 7.33 9.77
CA TYR A 149 4.60 5.90 9.87
C TYR A 149 3.47 4.99 9.35
N LYS A 150 2.21 5.42 9.48
CA LYS A 150 1.05 4.70 8.96
C LYS A 150 0.97 4.81 7.43
N GLU A 151 1.24 6.00 6.89
CA GLU A 151 1.31 6.22 5.45
C GLU A 151 2.40 5.34 4.82
N THR A 152 3.62 5.40 5.36
CA THR A 152 4.74 4.58 4.90
C THR A 152 4.46 3.08 5.05
N ALA A 153 3.75 2.64 6.09
CA ALA A 153 3.35 1.26 6.25
C ALA A 153 2.35 0.79 5.17
N VAL A 154 1.39 1.66 4.77
CA VAL A 154 0.48 1.36 3.66
C VAL A 154 1.24 1.27 2.34
N GLU A 155 2.18 2.17 2.10
CA GLU A 155 3.06 2.13 0.93
C GLU A 155 3.91 0.84 0.90
N ALA A 156 4.52 0.47 2.02
CA ALA A 156 5.31 -0.74 2.18
C ALA A 156 4.50 -2.00 1.84
N ARG A 157 3.22 -2.04 2.24
CA ARG A 157 2.29 -3.12 1.91
C ARG A 157 1.98 -3.18 0.42
N ALA A 158 1.84 -2.04 -0.25
CA ALA A 158 1.64 -2.00 -1.69
C ALA A 158 2.84 -2.60 -2.43
N PHE A 159 4.08 -2.23 -2.04
CA PHE A 159 5.29 -2.85 -2.59
C PHE A 159 5.35 -4.37 -2.36
N ALA A 160 4.99 -4.82 -1.15
CA ALA A 160 5.02 -6.24 -0.82
C ALA A 160 4.05 -7.06 -1.70
N THR A 161 2.89 -6.49 -2.02
CA THR A 161 1.86 -7.14 -2.84
C THR A 161 2.32 -7.36 -4.29
N ASP A 162 3.25 -6.54 -4.78
CA ASP A 162 3.82 -6.66 -6.14
C ASP A 162 5.03 -7.57 -6.23
N GLY A 163 5.47 -8.12 -5.09
CA GLY A 163 6.77 -8.78 -5.04
C GLY A 163 7.97 -7.82 -5.13
N ARG A 164 7.77 -6.50 -4.99
CA ARG A 164 8.84 -5.50 -4.86
C ARG A 164 9.43 -5.53 -3.45
N THR A 165 10.04 -6.65 -3.09
CA THR A 165 10.45 -6.95 -1.71
C THR A 165 11.52 -6.01 -1.18
N LYS A 166 12.44 -5.50 -2.02
CA LYS A 166 13.45 -4.52 -1.60
C LYS A 166 12.79 -3.23 -1.14
N GLN A 167 11.94 -2.65 -1.98
CA GLN A 167 11.22 -1.41 -1.66
C GLN A 167 10.31 -1.60 -0.45
N ALA A 168 9.61 -2.74 -0.37
CA ALA A 168 8.79 -3.08 0.79
C ALA A 168 9.60 -3.11 2.08
N LEU A 169 10.77 -3.77 2.09
CA LEU A 169 11.64 -3.84 3.26
C LEU A 169 12.12 -2.45 3.69
N PHE A 170 12.57 -1.62 2.74
CA PHE A 170 13.01 -0.25 3.06
C PHE A 170 11.87 0.58 3.65
N ALA A 171 10.69 0.55 3.03
CA ALA A 171 9.54 1.29 3.51
C ALA A 171 9.07 0.80 4.90
N TYR A 172 9.02 -0.51 5.15
CA TYR A 172 8.69 -1.02 6.49
C TYR A 172 9.71 -0.62 7.56
N VAL A 173 11.02 -0.65 7.26
CA VAL A 173 12.05 -0.20 8.20
C VAL A 173 11.92 1.31 8.47
N THR A 174 11.64 2.13 7.45
CA THR A 174 11.36 3.56 7.61
C THR A 174 10.09 3.80 8.44
N ALA A 175 9.04 2.99 8.25
CA ALA A 175 7.83 3.05 9.07
C ALA A 175 8.12 2.69 10.53
N ILE A 176 8.94 1.68 10.79
CA ILE A 176 9.36 1.29 12.16
C ILE A 176 10.14 2.42 12.83
N ASP A 177 11.11 3.02 12.14
CA ASP A 177 11.85 4.18 12.67
C ASP A 177 10.93 5.35 12.98
N SER A 178 10.03 5.68 12.05
CA SER A 178 9.04 6.75 12.23
C SER A 178 8.09 6.49 13.40
N LEU A 179 7.66 5.23 13.59
CA LEU A 179 6.84 4.81 14.72
C LEU A 179 7.58 4.96 16.05
N ILE A 180 8.84 4.54 16.12
CA ILE A 180 9.67 4.66 17.33
C ILE A 180 9.89 6.14 17.67
N ASN A 181 10.23 6.98 16.69
CA ASN A 181 10.36 8.43 16.90
C ASN A 181 9.03 9.05 17.35
N HIS A 182 7.91 8.59 16.80
CA HIS A 182 6.58 9.03 17.23
C HIS A 182 6.29 8.65 18.69
N ALA A 183 6.64 7.43 19.10
CA ALA A 183 6.48 6.95 20.49
C ALA A 183 7.39 7.67 21.50
N LEU A 184 8.51 8.24 21.04
CA LEU A 184 9.47 9.00 21.86
C LEU A 184 9.29 10.52 21.75
N ARG A 185 8.25 10.99 21.06
CA ARG A 185 8.04 12.42 20.76
C ARG A 185 7.92 13.30 22.01
N ASP A 186 7.38 12.75 23.09
CA ASP A 186 7.27 13.45 24.37
C ASP A 186 8.63 13.72 25.03
N LEU A 187 9.65 12.88 24.78
CA LEU A 187 11.01 13.16 25.24
C LEU A 187 11.65 14.31 24.46
N THR A 188 11.35 14.41 23.16
CA THR A 188 11.90 15.49 22.31
C THR A 188 11.16 16.83 22.48
N MET A 189 10.09 16.86 23.29
CA MET A 189 9.45 18.09 23.75
C MET A 189 10.33 18.85 24.76
N TYR A 190 11.11 18.14 25.58
CA TYR A 190 12.08 18.75 26.48
C TYR A 190 13.32 19.17 25.68
N GLU A 191 13.72 20.43 25.79
CA GLU A 191 14.79 21.01 24.97
C GLU A 191 16.13 20.31 25.22
N GLU A 192 16.40 19.96 26.48
CA GLU A 192 17.61 19.28 26.91
C GLU A 192 17.74 17.85 26.36
N LEU A 193 16.60 17.21 26.09
CA LEU A 193 16.53 15.82 25.61
C LEU A 193 16.32 15.72 24.10
N ARG A 194 15.92 16.81 23.44
CA ARG A 194 15.64 16.83 21.99
C ARG A 194 16.85 16.38 21.17
N GLU A 195 17.99 17.03 21.35
CA GLU A 195 19.18 16.73 20.59
C GLU A 195 19.78 15.35 20.94
N PRO A 196 19.94 14.98 22.22
CA PRO A 196 20.42 13.64 22.58
C PRO A 196 19.56 12.51 22.03
N VAL A 197 18.23 12.59 22.16
CA VAL A 197 17.31 11.56 21.67
C VAL A 197 17.30 11.50 20.14
N SER A 198 17.40 12.64 19.46
CA SER A 198 17.41 12.68 17.99
C SER A 198 18.61 11.96 17.36
N ARG A 199 19.79 12.08 17.98
CA ARG A 199 21.07 11.52 17.53
C ARG A 199 21.22 10.01 17.80
N LEU A 200 20.37 9.43 18.64
CA LEU A 200 20.39 7.99 18.91
C LEU A 200 20.19 7.16 17.63
N LYS A 201 20.89 6.04 17.52
CA LYS A 201 20.66 5.07 16.44
C LYS A 201 19.30 4.40 16.63
N LEU A 202 18.76 3.80 15.57
CA LEU A 202 17.43 3.16 15.63
C LEU A 202 17.34 2.11 16.74
N MET A 203 18.36 1.26 16.90
CA MET A 203 18.36 0.25 17.96
C MET A 203 18.36 0.87 19.36
N ASP A 204 19.07 1.97 19.59
CA ASP A 204 19.08 2.65 20.89
C ASP A 204 17.70 3.27 21.20
N LYS A 205 17.08 3.89 20.19
CA LYS A 205 15.70 4.40 20.29
C LYS A 205 14.70 3.29 20.56
N PHE A 206 14.86 2.14 19.90
CA PHE A 206 14.04 0.95 20.11
C PHE A 206 14.13 0.45 21.55
N HIS A 207 15.34 0.31 22.11
CA HIS A 207 15.52 -0.10 23.51
C HIS A 207 14.91 0.92 24.48
N LEU A 208 15.04 2.22 24.19
CA LEU A 208 14.41 3.27 25.00
C LEU A 208 12.88 3.15 24.97
N MET A 209 12.28 2.94 23.79
CA MET A 209 10.84 2.71 23.66
C MET A 209 10.39 1.46 24.46
N LEU A 210 11.12 0.36 24.35
CA LEU A 210 10.80 -0.87 25.09
C LEU A 210 10.93 -0.69 26.60
N LYS A 211 12.00 -0.03 27.09
CA LYS A 211 12.19 0.26 28.51
C LYS A 211 10.99 1.04 29.07
N ARG A 212 10.48 2.00 28.30
CA ARG A 212 9.28 2.77 28.69
C ARG A 212 8.01 1.94 28.67
N ALA A 213 7.88 1.01 27.73
CA ALA A 213 6.76 0.06 27.71
C ALA A 213 6.79 -0.87 28.94
N VAL A 214 7.96 -1.37 29.32
CA VAL A 214 8.15 -2.17 30.55
C VAL A 214 7.84 -1.35 31.80
N GLN A 215 8.34 -0.11 31.89
CA GLN A 215 8.06 0.79 33.02
C GLN A 215 6.58 1.13 33.18
N ARG A 216 5.84 1.20 32.06
CA ARG A 216 4.38 1.40 32.04
C ARG A 216 3.58 0.11 32.19
N ASP A 217 4.26 -0.99 32.48
CA ASP A 217 3.66 -2.32 32.67
C ASP A 217 2.96 -2.89 31.43
N VAL A 218 3.31 -2.37 30.25
CA VAL A 218 2.72 -2.74 28.95
C VAL A 218 3.38 -4.00 28.37
N LEU A 219 4.64 -4.28 28.73
CA LEU A 219 5.40 -5.40 28.19
C LEU A 219 6.18 -6.09 29.31
N ARG A 220 5.88 -7.37 29.56
CA ARG A 220 6.57 -8.23 30.55
C ARG A 220 7.21 -9.49 29.95
N ASP A 221 6.98 -9.75 28.67
CA ASP A 221 7.45 -10.95 27.97
C ASP A 221 8.87 -10.74 27.43
N GLU A 222 9.86 -11.11 28.24
CA GLU A 222 11.29 -11.04 27.90
C GLU A 222 11.67 -11.82 26.61
N PRO A 223 11.15 -13.05 26.37
CA PRO A 223 11.30 -13.72 25.07
C PRO A 223 10.82 -12.91 23.87
N LEU A 224 9.67 -12.24 23.97
CA LEU A 224 9.15 -11.39 22.89
C LEU A 224 10.06 -10.17 22.65
N VAL A 225 10.55 -9.53 23.72
CA VAL A 225 11.50 -8.41 23.64
C VAL A 225 12.76 -8.82 22.89
N SER A 226 13.37 -9.95 23.29
CA SER A 226 14.58 -10.48 22.66
C SER A 226 14.35 -10.83 21.18
N ARG A 227 13.18 -11.41 20.85
CA ARG A 227 12.80 -11.70 19.46
C ARG A 227 12.64 -10.43 18.62
N LEU A 228 12.00 -9.38 19.16
CA LEU A 228 11.85 -8.12 18.44
C LEU A 228 13.20 -7.44 18.21
N ALA A 229 14.09 -7.43 19.21
CA ALA A 229 15.42 -6.84 19.10
C ALA A 229 16.26 -7.53 18.02
N SER A 230 16.40 -8.85 18.12
CA SER A 230 17.16 -9.66 17.16
C SER A 230 16.59 -9.57 15.74
N THR A 231 15.26 -9.55 15.60
CA THR A 231 14.61 -9.41 14.29
C THR A 231 14.88 -8.02 13.70
N LEU A 232 14.74 -6.94 14.47
CA LEU A 232 14.99 -5.58 13.99
C LEU A 232 16.45 -5.39 13.59
N GLU A 233 17.40 -5.91 14.37
CA GLU A 233 18.82 -5.85 14.05
C GLU A 233 19.14 -6.54 12.72
N ALA A 234 18.61 -7.75 12.51
CA ALA A 234 18.77 -8.47 11.24
C ALA A 234 18.15 -7.73 10.05
N LEU A 235 17.00 -7.07 10.24
CA LEU A 235 16.37 -6.26 9.19
C LEU A 235 17.19 -5.01 8.85
N LEU A 236 17.79 -4.36 9.85
CA LEU A 236 18.66 -3.21 9.67
C LEU A 236 19.95 -3.59 8.94
N GLU A 237 20.56 -4.71 9.32
CA GLU A 237 21.73 -5.24 8.64
C GLU A 237 21.38 -5.53 7.17
N GLN A 238 20.25 -6.18 6.92
CA GLN A 238 19.80 -6.47 5.55
C GLN A 238 19.54 -5.19 4.74
N ARG A 239 18.89 -4.19 5.34
CA ARG A 239 18.65 -2.89 4.70
C ARG A 239 19.98 -2.21 4.35
N ASN A 240 20.95 -2.20 5.26
CA ASN A 240 22.28 -1.63 5.02
C ASN A 240 23.03 -2.40 3.94
N ARG A 241 22.99 -3.75 3.96
CA ARG A 241 23.55 -4.57 2.89
C ARG A 241 22.93 -4.23 1.54
N ILE A 242 21.60 -4.09 1.45
CA ILE A 242 20.95 -3.71 0.18
C ILE A 242 21.31 -2.28 -0.23
N ALA A 243 21.43 -1.34 0.72
CA ALA A 243 21.78 0.05 0.43
C ALA A 243 23.23 0.22 -0.06
N HIS A 244 24.17 -0.56 0.50
CA HIS A 244 25.60 -0.45 0.22
C HIS A 244 26.12 -1.50 -0.76
N SER A 245 25.33 -2.51 -1.15
CA SER A 245 25.71 -3.52 -2.15
C SER A 245 25.16 -3.20 -3.54
N ILE A 246 26.04 -3.32 -4.53
CA ILE A 246 25.74 -3.12 -5.95
C ILE A 246 24.81 -4.26 -6.43
N ALA A 247 23.55 -3.91 -6.69
CA ALA A 247 22.50 -4.64 -7.44
C ALA A 247 22.03 -6.05 -6.98
N ARG A 248 22.88 -6.91 -6.43
CA ARG A 248 22.60 -8.37 -6.31
C ARG A 248 21.87 -8.80 -5.04
N THR A 249 21.95 -8.06 -3.94
CA THR A 249 21.30 -8.47 -2.69
C THR A 249 19.80 -8.25 -2.79
N GLN A 250 19.01 -9.32 -2.66
CA GLN A 250 17.55 -9.27 -2.65
C GLN A 250 17.00 -9.36 -1.23
N ALA A 251 15.87 -8.68 -1.00
CA ALA A 251 15.07 -8.92 0.19
C ALA A 251 14.16 -10.12 -0.07
N THR A 252 14.05 -11.03 0.89
CA THR A 252 13.15 -12.18 0.78
C THR A 252 11.74 -11.81 1.26
N ARG A 253 10.73 -12.56 0.82
CA ARG A 253 9.36 -12.42 1.36
C ARG A 253 9.32 -12.64 2.88
N GLN A 254 10.21 -13.49 3.42
CA GLN A 254 10.30 -13.74 4.85
C GLN A 254 10.83 -12.51 5.61
N GLN A 255 11.82 -11.81 5.06
CA GLN A 255 12.31 -10.55 5.66
C GLN A 255 11.23 -9.46 5.66
N VAL A 256 10.43 -9.36 4.60
CA VAL A 256 9.28 -8.44 4.57
C VAL A 256 8.24 -8.82 5.64
N ARG A 257 7.97 -10.11 5.82
CA ARG A 257 7.08 -10.62 6.89
C ARG A 257 7.59 -10.31 8.29
N GLN A 258 8.89 -10.45 8.51
CA GLN A 258 9.54 -10.08 9.77
C GLN A 258 9.43 -8.57 10.04
N ALA A 259 9.59 -7.73 9.02
CA ALA A 259 9.40 -6.29 9.16
C ALA A 259 7.95 -5.93 9.51
N VAL A 260 6.98 -6.58 8.87
CA VAL A 260 5.56 -6.47 9.21
C VAL A 260 5.30 -6.88 10.66
N PHE A 261 5.88 -8.00 11.09
CA PHE A 261 5.75 -8.50 12.46
C PHE A 261 6.27 -7.48 13.48
N VAL A 262 7.48 -6.94 13.28
CA VAL A 262 8.07 -5.93 14.16
C VAL A 262 7.20 -4.68 14.21
N LEU A 263 6.81 -4.14 13.04
CA LEU A 263 5.98 -2.93 12.96
C LEU A 263 4.66 -3.12 13.72
N LEU A 264 3.90 -4.17 13.40
CA LEU A 264 2.60 -4.41 14.03
C LEU A 264 2.73 -4.63 15.53
N THR A 265 3.76 -5.36 15.97
CA THR A 265 3.98 -5.59 17.41
C THR A 265 4.32 -4.30 18.15
N LEU A 266 5.11 -3.42 17.55
CA LEU A 266 5.39 -2.10 18.13
C LEU A 266 4.16 -1.18 18.15
N MET A 267 3.34 -1.20 17.10
CA MET A 267 2.07 -0.47 17.08
C MET A 267 1.12 -0.97 18.17
N MET A 268 1.08 -2.28 18.36
CA MET A 268 0.31 -2.92 19.43
C MET A 268 0.80 -2.50 20.82
N ILE A 269 2.11 -2.50 21.07
CA ILE A 269 2.71 -2.00 22.33
C ILE A 269 2.35 -0.53 22.55
N GLY A 270 2.48 0.32 21.53
CA GLY A 270 2.14 1.74 21.63
C GLY A 270 0.64 2.02 21.86
N ALA A 271 -0.23 1.10 21.45
CA ALA A 271 -1.68 1.27 21.54
C ALA A 271 -2.31 0.72 22.83
N GLN A 272 -1.56 0.09 23.75
CA GLN A 272 -2.10 -0.39 25.03
C GLN A 272 -2.32 0.73 26.07
N GLY A 273 -3.11 1.72 25.63
CA GLY A 273 -4.00 2.61 26.38
C GLY A 273 -5.31 2.89 25.61
N SER A 274 -5.58 2.14 24.53
CA SER A 274 -6.71 2.31 23.60
C SER A 274 -7.21 0.96 23.07
N VAL A 275 -8.41 0.97 22.47
CA VAL A 275 -9.36 -0.11 22.08
C VAL A 275 -8.78 -1.31 21.28
N ALA A 276 -7.48 -1.35 20.96
CA ALA A 276 -6.80 -2.47 20.28
C ALA A 276 -6.51 -3.68 21.18
N VAL A 277 -6.65 -3.53 22.51
CA VAL A 277 -6.36 -4.57 23.51
C VAL A 277 -7.19 -5.87 23.31
N PRO A 278 -8.50 -5.87 23.02
CA PRO A 278 -9.27 -7.12 22.90
C PRO A 278 -8.87 -7.99 21.71
N THR A 279 -8.49 -7.39 20.57
CA THR A 279 -7.96 -8.14 19.41
C THR A 279 -6.60 -8.75 19.73
N LEU A 280 -5.78 -8.01 20.48
CA LEU A 280 -4.49 -8.44 21.02
C LEU A 280 -4.63 -9.58 22.02
N THR A 281 -5.53 -9.42 23.00
CA THR A 281 -5.88 -10.45 23.97
C THR A 281 -6.36 -11.67 23.21
N ALA A 282 -7.31 -11.57 22.27
CA ALA A 282 -7.76 -12.71 21.46
C ALA A 282 -6.64 -13.36 20.62
N ALA A 283 -5.72 -12.59 20.04
CA ALA A 283 -4.56 -13.13 19.34
C ALA A 283 -3.59 -13.86 20.27
N TYR A 284 -3.47 -13.42 21.53
CA TYR A 284 -2.67 -14.01 22.59
C TYR A 284 -3.40 -15.15 23.34
N THR A 285 -4.74 -15.13 23.43
CA THR A 285 -5.60 -15.99 24.27
C THR A 285 -6.49 -16.98 23.51
N LEU A 286 -6.38 -17.11 22.17
CA LEU A 286 -7.02 -18.21 21.44
C LEU A 286 -6.31 -19.56 21.74
N MET A 287 -6.68 -20.07 22.92
CA MET A 287 -6.56 -21.36 23.60
C MET A 287 -5.20 -22.08 23.71
N PRO A 288 -4.75 -22.45 24.93
CA PRO A 288 -3.93 -23.65 25.08
C PRO A 288 -4.76 -24.85 24.61
N ALA A 289 -4.11 -25.81 23.95
CA ALA A 289 -4.73 -27.08 23.59
C ALA A 289 -5.51 -27.61 24.81
N ARG A 290 -6.80 -27.89 24.63
CA ARG A 290 -7.61 -28.60 25.63
C ARG A 290 -6.78 -29.80 26.08
N THR A 291 -6.34 -29.79 27.33
CA THR A 291 -5.83 -31.00 27.96
C THR A 291 -6.92 -32.06 27.80
N PRO A 292 -6.60 -33.25 27.24
CA PRO A 292 -7.56 -34.33 27.24
C PRO A 292 -7.92 -34.59 28.70
N ARG A 293 -9.21 -34.46 29.02
CA ARG A 293 -9.75 -34.94 30.29
C ARG A 293 -9.35 -36.41 30.39
N THR A 294 -8.43 -36.72 31.28
CA THR A 294 -8.27 -38.09 31.78
C THR A 294 -9.62 -38.49 32.35
N PRO A 295 -10.25 -39.57 31.84
CA PRO A 295 -11.44 -40.09 32.48
C PRO A 295 -11.01 -40.62 33.86
N SER A 296 -11.57 -40.03 34.91
CA SER A 296 -11.50 -40.59 36.24
C SER A 296 -12.24 -41.93 36.27
N ARG A 297 -11.48 -43.01 36.36
CA ARG A 297 -11.87 -44.26 37.01
C ARG A 297 -10.66 -44.82 37.74
#